data_AF-A0A949QW72-F1
#
_entry.id   AF-A0A949QW72-F1
#
_cell.length_a   1.000
_cell.length_b   1.000
_cell.length_c   1.000
_cell.angle_alpha   90.00
_cell.angle_beta   90.00
_cell.angle_gamma   90.00
#
_symmetry.space_group_name_H-M   'P 1'
#
loop_
_entity.id
_entity.type
_entity.pdbx_description
1 polymer ?
#
loop_
_entity_poly.entity_id
_entity_poly.type
_entity_poly.pdbx_seq_one_letter_code
_entity_poly.pdbx_strand_id
1 'polypeptide(L)'
;MVDLEQRTATYLNAKGMQVVEFGVPTGRASRTRVILYTSKLYALKYLRDLFGLESSQIVIQPDTASTVDIEIRLEGDWIAILPAE
;
A
#
# COMPACT_ATOMS: atom_id res chain seq x y z
N MET A 1 11.49 10.66 7.50
CA MET A 1 10.32 9.78 7.24
C MET A 1 10.85 8.52 6.56
N VAL A 2 11.59 7.68 7.29
CA VAL A 2 12.13 6.39 6.77
C VAL A 2 11.55 5.22 7.59
N ASP A 3 10.85 5.52 8.67
CA ASP A 3 10.36 4.56 9.64
C ASP A 3 9.01 3.95 9.24
N LEU A 4 8.12 4.73 8.62
CA LEU A 4 6.75 4.28 8.34
C LEU A 4 6.72 3.25 7.21
N GLU A 5 7.45 3.52 6.14
CA GLU A 5 7.55 2.67 4.96
C GLU A 5 8.18 1.33 5.35
N GLN A 6 9.26 1.37 6.12
CA GLN A 6 9.96 0.18 6.60
C GLN A 6 9.09 -0.65 7.56
N ARG A 7 8.43 -0.02 8.54
CA ARG A 7 7.51 -0.72 9.46
C ARG A 7 6.33 -1.33 8.73
N THR A 8 5.77 -0.62 7.76
CA THR A 8 4.69 -1.14 6.92
C THR A 8 5.17 -2.32 6.07
N ALA A 9 6.38 -2.24 5.50
CA ALA A 9 6.98 -3.33 4.76
C ALA A 9 7.17 -4.58 5.63
N THR A 10 7.73 -4.43 6.84
CA THR A 10 7.88 -5.52 7.81
C THR A 10 6.53 -6.13 8.18
N TYR A 11 5.52 -5.29 8.47
CA TYR A 11 4.18 -5.77 8.80
C TYR A 11 3.55 -6.57 7.65
N LEU A 12 3.59 -6.06 6.42
CA LEU A 12 3.02 -6.75 5.26
C LEU A 12 3.76 -8.06 4.94
N ASN A 13 5.09 -8.06 5.06
CA ASN A 13 5.89 -9.28 4.94
C ASN A 13 5.49 -10.33 6.00
N ALA A 14 5.28 -9.93 7.26
CA ALA A 14 4.79 -10.82 8.32
C ALA A 14 3.37 -11.37 8.05
N LYS A 15 2.59 -10.69 7.21
CA LYS A 15 1.25 -11.15 6.75
C LYS A 15 1.32 -11.99 5.46
N GLY A 16 2.52 -12.32 4.99
CA GLY A 16 2.74 -13.17 3.82
C GLY A 16 2.68 -12.44 2.48
N MET A 17 2.64 -11.10 2.48
CA MET A 17 2.78 -10.31 1.25
C MET A 17 4.25 -10.12 0.90
N GLN A 18 4.61 -10.27 -0.37
CA GLN A 18 5.95 -9.96 -0.84
C GLN A 18 6.09 -8.45 -1.10
N VAL A 19 6.83 -7.75 -0.24
CA VAL A 19 7.18 -6.33 -0.46
C VAL A 19 8.52 -6.27 -1.17
N VAL A 20 8.50 -5.89 -2.46
CA VAL A 20 9.68 -5.87 -3.31
C VAL A 20 10.42 -4.53 -3.30
N GLU A 21 9.69 -3.44 -3.09
CA GLU A 21 10.19 -2.07 -3.15
C GLU A 21 9.47 -1.20 -2.11
N PHE A 22 10.19 -0.30 -1.44
CA PHE A 22 9.63 0.76 -0.59
C PHE A 22 10.62 1.93 -0.55
N GLY A 23 10.13 3.17 -0.45
CA GLY A 23 11.00 4.34 -0.50
C GLY A 23 10.29 5.62 -0.90
N VAL A 24 11.00 6.50 -1.61
CA VAL A 24 10.53 7.85 -1.96
C VAL A 24 9.19 7.78 -2.70
N PRO A 25 8.18 8.58 -2.31
CA PRO A 25 6.88 8.55 -2.96
C PRO A 25 6.98 8.79 -4.48
N THR A 26 6.38 7.92 -5.28
CA THR A 26 6.23 8.08 -6.74
C THR A 26 5.14 9.09 -7.11
N GLY A 27 4.61 9.81 -6.12
CA GLY A 27 3.65 10.91 -6.26
C GLY A 27 3.15 11.38 -4.89
N ARG A 28 2.37 12.46 -4.87
CA ARG A 28 1.71 12.94 -3.65
C ARG A 28 0.33 12.31 -3.50
N ALA A 29 -0.02 11.87 -2.30
CA ALA A 29 -1.39 11.55 -1.93
C ALA A 29 -1.80 12.44 -0.75
N SER A 30 -3.10 12.71 -0.60
CA SER A 30 -3.61 13.44 0.58
C SER A 30 -4.10 12.47 1.67
N ARG A 31 -4.19 11.18 1.33
CA ARG A 31 -4.64 10.04 2.14
C ARG A 31 -3.98 8.78 1.61
N THR A 32 -3.92 7.74 2.44
CA THR A 32 -3.40 6.44 2.01
C THR A 32 -4.21 5.93 0.82
N ARG A 33 -3.54 5.45 -0.22
CA ARG A 33 -4.22 4.93 -1.42
C ARG A 33 -3.49 3.71 -1.99
N VAL A 34 -4.26 2.90 -2.70
CA VAL A 34 -3.78 1.69 -3.38
C VAL A 34 -3.95 1.86 -4.88
N ILE A 35 -2.88 1.58 -5.63
CA ILE A 35 -2.88 1.51 -7.08
C ILE A 35 -2.70 0.05 -7.48
N LEU A 36 -3.62 -0.47 -8.27
CA LEU A 36 -3.65 -1.83 -8.76
C LEU A 36 -3.20 -1.86 -10.23
N TYR A 37 -2.04 -2.45 -10.49
CA TYR A 37 -1.49 -2.63 -11.83
C TYR A 37 -1.89 -3.98 -12.45
N THR A 38 -2.14 -5.00 -11.62
CA THR A 38 -2.59 -6.33 -12.07
C THR A 38 -3.76 -6.86 -11.24
N SER A 39 -4.49 -7.85 -11.75
CA SER A 39 -5.74 -8.33 -11.14
C SER A 39 -5.55 -9.16 -9.86
N LYS A 40 -5.09 -8.56 -8.76
CA LYS A 40 -4.93 -9.19 -7.44
C LYS A 40 -6.08 -8.85 -6.48
N LEU A 41 -7.30 -9.26 -6.82
CA LEU A 41 -8.52 -8.85 -6.10
C LEU A 41 -8.57 -9.28 -4.62
N TYR A 42 -8.01 -10.44 -4.27
CA TYR A 42 -7.94 -10.87 -2.87
C TYR A 42 -6.96 -10.02 -2.04
N ALA A 43 -5.81 -9.67 -2.63
CA ALA A 43 -4.87 -8.75 -2.00
C ALA A 43 -5.50 -7.36 -1.86
N LEU A 44 -6.21 -6.88 -2.88
CA LEU A 44 -6.96 -5.62 -2.81
C LEU A 44 -8.00 -5.65 -1.67
N LYS A 45 -8.78 -6.72 -1.53
CA LYS A 45 -9.74 -6.86 -0.44
C LYS A 45 -9.05 -6.76 0.92
N TYR A 46 -7.95 -7.50 1.10
CA TYR A 46 -7.17 -7.46 2.33
C TYR A 46 -6.65 -6.05 2.65
N LEU A 47 -6.07 -5.36 1.67
CA LEU A 47 -5.52 -4.01 1.85
C LEU A 47 -6.61 -2.97 2.10
N ARG A 48 -7.76 -3.08 1.43
CA ARG A 48 -8.93 -2.24 1.69
C ARG A 48 -9.36 -2.37 3.15
N ASP A 49 -9.48 -3.60 3.64
CA ASP A 49 -9.93 -3.86 5.01
C ASP A 49 -8.85 -3.44 6.04
N LEU A 50 -7.57 -3.62 5.72
CA LEU A 50 -6.44 -3.23 6.57
C LEU A 50 -6.30 -1.71 6.74
N PHE A 51 -6.34 -0.97 5.64
CA PHE A 51 -6.15 0.49 5.65
C PHE A 51 -7.46 1.28 5.79
N GLY A 52 -8.61 0.60 5.85
CA GLY A 52 -9.93 1.24 5.88
C GLY A 52 -10.19 2.10 4.63
N LEU A 53 -9.82 1.59 3.45
CA LEU A 53 -9.88 2.37 2.21
C LEU A 53 -11.30 2.52 1.70
N GLU A 54 -11.65 3.75 1.32
CA GLU A 54 -12.82 4.04 0.51
C GLU A 54 -12.55 3.76 -0.97
N SER A 55 -13.61 3.59 -1.77
CA SER A 55 -13.48 3.34 -3.22
C SER A 55 -12.66 4.42 -3.96
N SER A 56 -12.69 5.67 -3.48
CA SER A 56 -11.90 6.79 -4.05
C SER A 56 -10.39 6.67 -3.82
N GLN A 57 -9.96 5.85 -2.85
CA GLN A 57 -8.57 5.56 -2.51
C GLN A 57 -8.04 4.33 -3.26
N ILE A 58 -8.87 3.69 -4.10
CA ILE A 58 -8.48 2.54 -4.93
C ILE A 58 -8.42 3.00 -6.38
N VAL A 59 -7.25 2.88 -7.00
CA VAL A 59 -7.04 3.17 -8.42
C VAL A 59 -6.76 1.87 -9.14
N ILE A 60 -7.51 1.59 -10.19
CA ILE A 60 -7.20 0.49 -11.11
C ILE A 60 -6.57 1.11 -12.33
N GLN A 61 -5.29 0.84 -12.53
CA GLN A 61 -4.50 1.38 -13.62
C GLN A 61 -3.60 0.26 -14.14
N PRO A 62 -4.09 -0.59 -15.06
CA PRO A 62 -3.29 -1.68 -15.59
C PRO A 62 -2.02 -1.15 -16.26
N ASP A 63 -0.87 -1.70 -15.88
CA ASP A 63 0.43 -1.34 -16.45
C ASP A 63 1.32 -2.57 -16.51
N THR A 64 1.70 -2.99 -17.73
CA THR A 64 2.56 -4.15 -17.94
C THR A 64 4.05 -3.82 -17.82
N ALA A 65 4.42 -2.54 -17.73
CA ALA A 65 5.78 -2.10 -17.48
C ALA A 65 6.09 -1.95 -15.98
N SER A 66 5.07 -1.96 -15.12
CA SER A 66 5.25 -1.91 -13.66
C SER A 66 6.00 -3.14 -13.15
N THR A 67 6.98 -2.94 -12.26
CA THR A 67 7.70 -4.01 -11.55
C THR A 67 6.88 -4.61 -10.41
N VAL A 68 5.79 -3.95 -10.02
CA VAL A 68 4.92 -4.35 -8.93
C VAL A 68 3.47 -4.52 -9.38
N ASP A 69 2.77 -5.44 -8.74
CA ASP A 69 1.34 -5.65 -8.98
C ASP A 69 0.46 -4.60 -8.30
N ILE A 70 0.93 -4.09 -7.16
CA ILE A 70 0.23 -3.17 -6.28
C ILE A 70 1.23 -2.15 -5.74
N GLU A 71 0.88 -0.88 -5.81
CA GLU A 71 1.58 0.20 -5.10
C GLU A 71 0.69 0.73 -3.97
N ILE A 72 1.29 0.95 -2.80
CA ILE A 72 0.63 1.55 -1.64
C ILE A 72 1.32 2.88 -1.38
N ARG A 73 0.57 3.98 -1.48
CA ARG A 73 1.05 5.31 -1.07
C ARG A 73 0.52 5.59 0.32
N LEU A 74 1.41 5.67 1.29
CA LEU A 74 1.08 5.89 2.69
C LEU A 74 1.05 7.40 2.97
N GLU A 75 0.10 7.80 3.81
CA GLU A 75 0.01 9.17 4.34
C GLU A 75 -0.26 9.14 5.85
N GLY A 76 -0.43 10.33 6.45
CA GLY A 76 -0.56 10.49 7.90
C GLY A 76 -1.74 9.76 8.55
N ASP A 77 -2.74 9.35 7.77
CA ASP A 77 -3.88 8.54 8.24
C ASP A 77 -3.46 7.13 8.68
N TRP A 78 -2.43 6.56 8.05
CA TRP A 78 -1.91 5.24 8.42
C TRP A 78 -1.05 5.26 9.70
N ILE A 79 -0.36 6.38 9.96
CA ILE A 79 0.51 6.54 11.14
C ILE A 79 -0.26 6.28 12.44
N ALA A 80 -1.54 6.66 12.50
CA ALA A 80 -2.38 6.49 13.68
C ALA A 80 -2.84 5.04 13.94
N ILE A 81 -2.69 4.15 12.95
CA ILE A 81 -3.29 2.80 12.95
C ILE A 81 -2.23 1.70 13.02
N LEU A 82 -1.01 1.97 12.55
CA LEU A 82 0.05 0.96 12.52
C LEU A 82 0.39 0.53 13.97
N PRO A 83 0.29 -0.78 14.31
CA PRO A 83 0.56 -1.25 15.66
C PRO A 83 1.97 -0.82 16.10
N ALA A 84 2.07 -0.16 17.25
CA ALA A 84 3.33 -0.14 17.98
C ALA A 84 3.58 -1.59 18.42
N GLU A 85 4.71 -2.17 18.04
CA GLU A 85 5.14 -3.45 18.61
C GLU A 85 5.16 -3.39 20.14
#